data_AF-A0A533SVB0-F1
#
_entry.id   AF-A0A533SVB0-F1
#
_cell.length_a   1.000
_cell.length_b   1.000
_cell.length_c   1.000
_cell.angle_alpha   90.00
_cell.angle_beta   90.00
_cell.angle_gamma   90.00
#
_symmetry.space_group_name_H-M   'P 1'
#
loop_
_entity.id
_entity.type
_entity.pdbx_description
1 polymer ?
#
loop_
_entity_poly.entity_id
_entity_poly.type
_entity_poly.pdbx_seq_one_letter_code
_entity_poly.pdbx_strand_id
1 'polypeptide(L)'
;GMAKYMRDQVPGMDVPDAVVARMEASGKGIDDKAAKSKAWKEEGIRFCIEQIQEAREIPGVAGVHIMAIEWEEAVRPIAEGANLLPRPKL
;
A
#
# COMPACT_ATOMS: atom_id res chain seq x y z
N GLY A 1 -2.36 -13.59 2.82
CA GLY A 1 -2.79 -12.38 2.09
C GLY A 1 -1.74 -11.98 1.07
N MET A 2 -1.99 -10.96 0.26
CA MET A 2 -1.09 -10.55 -0.84
C MET A 2 0.34 -10.25 -0.38
N ALA A 3 0.54 -9.58 0.76
CA ALA A 3 1.88 -9.29 1.29
C ALA A 3 2.73 -10.56 1.53
N LYS A 4 2.12 -11.62 2.10
CA LYS A 4 2.76 -12.92 2.28
C LYS A 4 3.08 -13.60 0.94
N TYR A 5 2.18 -13.52 -0.03
CA TYR A 5 2.41 -14.05 -1.38
C TYR A 5 3.58 -13.33 -2.07
N MET A 6 3.64 -11.99 -1.98
CA MET A 6 4.74 -11.21 -2.53
C MET A 6 6.09 -11.61 -1.93
N ARG A 7 6.15 -11.82 -0.60
CA ARG A 7 7.36 -12.31 0.10
C ARG A 7 7.79 -13.70 -0.36
N ASP A 8 6.83 -14.63 -0.42
CA ASP A 8 7.13 -16.06 -0.52
C ASP A 8 7.24 -16.55 -1.97
N GLN A 9 6.61 -15.85 -2.93
CA GLN A 9 6.36 -16.38 -4.28
C GLN A 9 6.82 -15.48 -5.42
N VAL A 10 7.23 -14.23 -5.17
CA VAL A 10 7.71 -13.32 -6.23
C VAL A 10 9.24 -13.27 -6.24
N PRO A 11 9.92 -13.81 -7.28
CA PRO A 11 11.38 -13.79 -7.35
C PRO A 11 11.96 -12.37 -7.31
N GLY A 12 12.97 -12.17 -6.47
CA GLY A 12 13.68 -10.89 -6.36
C GLY A 12 12.92 -9.81 -5.58
N MET A 13 11.84 -10.16 -4.87
CA MET A 13 11.11 -9.24 -4.00
C MET A 13 11.31 -9.63 -2.52
N ASP A 14 11.93 -8.73 -1.77
CA ASP A 14 12.05 -8.86 -0.31
C ASP A 14 10.94 -8.07 0.38
N VAL A 15 10.17 -8.74 1.24
CA VAL A 15 9.14 -8.12 2.07
C VAL A 15 9.43 -8.43 3.54
N PRO A 16 9.69 -7.41 4.39
CA PRO A 16 9.98 -7.65 5.79
C PRO A 16 8.83 -8.33 6.53
N ASP A 17 9.15 -9.24 7.46
CA ASP A 17 8.15 -9.97 8.24
C ASP A 17 7.24 -9.03 9.05
N ALA A 18 7.76 -7.91 9.52
CA ALA A 18 6.99 -6.90 10.23
C ALA A 18 5.85 -6.31 9.36
N VAL A 19 6.08 -6.17 8.05
CA VAL A 19 5.06 -5.67 7.11
C VAL A 19 3.98 -6.74 6.90
N VAL A 20 4.36 -8.00 6.76
CA VAL A 20 3.40 -9.11 6.65
C VAL A 20 2.55 -9.20 7.91
N ALA A 21 3.17 -9.14 9.09
CA ALA A 21 2.48 -9.18 10.37
C ALA A 21 1.51 -8.00 10.56
N ARG A 22 1.91 -6.78 10.17
CA ARG A 22 1.05 -5.59 10.17
C ARG A 22 -0.20 -5.78 9.32
N MET A 23 -0.04 -6.30 8.11
CA MET A 23 -1.15 -6.59 7.20
C MET A 23 -2.07 -7.70 7.72
N GLU A 24 -1.52 -8.75 8.33
CA GLU A 24 -2.33 -9.81 8.92
C GLU A 24 -3.11 -9.31 10.15
N ALA A 25 -2.48 -8.45 10.96
CA ALA A 25 -3.07 -7.88 12.16
C ALA A 25 -4.31 -7.01 11.88
N SER A 26 -4.36 -6.28 10.76
CA SER A 26 -5.52 -5.43 10.44
C SER A 26 -6.80 -6.21 10.17
N GLY A 27 -6.69 -7.49 9.82
CA GLY A 27 -7.83 -8.41 9.66
C GLY A 27 -8.06 -9.37 10.82
N LYS A 28 -7.33 -9.22 11.93
CA LYS A 28 -7.38 -10.16 13.07
C LYS A 28 -8.67 -9.95 13.87
N GLY A 29 -9.35 -11.05 14.20
CA GLY A 29 -10.60 -11.02 14.97
C GLY A 29 -11.84 -10.61 14.17
N ILE A 30 -11.73 -10.47 12.85
CA ILE A 30 -12.87 -10.22 11.96
C ILE A 30 -13.24 -11.54 11.28
N ASP A 31 -14.41 -12.08 11.63
CA ASP A 31 -14.92 -13.33 11.07
C ASP A 31 -15.64 -13.11 9.73
N ASP A 32 -16.27 -11.94 9.55
CA ASP A 32 -16.89 -11.59 8.29
C ASP A 32 -15.84 -11.36 7.19
N LYS A 33 -15.95 -12.14 6.11
CA LYS A 33 -14.96 -12.15 5.03
C LYS A 33 -14.89 -10.80 4.31
N ALA A 34 -16.03 -10.14 4.11
CA ALA A 34 -16.08 -8.85 3.41
C ALA A 34 -15.43 -7.74 4.26
N ALA A 35 -15.77 -7.67 5.55
CA ALA A 35 -15.18 -6.75 6.51
C ALA A 35 -13.67 -6.97 6.66
N LYS A 36 -13.22 -8.23 6.71
CA LYS A 36 -11.79 -8.56 6.78
C LYS A 36 -11.04 -8.12 5.53
N SER A 37 -11.61 -8.38 4.35
CA SER A 37 -11.03 -7.91 3.09
C SER A 37 -10.97 -6.39 3.02
N LYS A 38 -11.99 -5.70 3.55
CA LYS A 38 -12.03 -4.24 3.61
C LYS A 38 -10.91 -3.70 4.52
N ALA A 39 -10.74 -4.26 5.71
CA ALA A 39 -9.69 -3.85 6.65
C ALA A 39 -8.29 -4.04 6.05
N TRP A 40 -8.04 -5.15 5.34
CA TRP A 40 -6.78 -5.37 4.62
C TRP A 40 -6.55 -4.35 3.50
N LYS A 41 -7.59 -4.00 2.74
CA LYS A 41 -7.51 -2.99 1.67
C LYS A 41 -7.22 -1.60 2.24
N GLU A 42 -7.92 -1.21 3.30
CA GLU A 42 -7.71 0.08 3.98
C GLU A 42 -6.29 0.19 4.54
N GLU A 43 -5.77 -0.88 5.14
CA GLU A 43 -4.40 -0.90 5.65
C GLU A 43 -3.36 -0.88 4.51
N GLY A 44 -3.61 -1.57 3.41
CA GLY A 44 -2.77 -1.51 2.21
C GLY A 44 -2.66 -0.10 1.64
N ILE A 45 -3.77 0.63 1.56
CA ILE A 45 -3.79 2.04 1.12
C ILE A 45 -3.00 2.91 2.10
N ARG A 46 -3.25 2.77 3.41
CA ARG A 46 -2.56 3.54 4.45
C ARG A 46 -1.04 3.33 4.39
N PHE A 47 -0.62 2.07 4.30
CA PHE A 47 0.79 1.72 4.19
C PHE A 47 1.41 2.27 2.91
N CYS A 48 0.72 2.17 1.77
CA CYS A 48 1.22 2.75 0.52
C CYS A 48 1.43 4.28 0.62
N ILE A 49 0.52 5.00 1.28
CA ILE A 49 0.67 6.44 1.54
C ILE A 49 1.90 6.73 2.40
N GLU A 50 2.10 5.99 3.49
CA GLU A 50 3.28 6.11 4.36
C GLU A 50 4.58 5.88 3.55
N GLN A 51 4.63 4.83 2.73
CA GLN A 51 5.80 4.54 1.90
C GLN A 51 6.09 5.63 0.87
N ILE A 52 5.05 6.25 0.30
CA ILE A 52 5.23 7.40 -0.60
C ILE A 52 5.81 8.58 0.18
N GLN A 53 5.37 8.83 1.41
CA GLN A 53 5.89 9.91 2.25
C GLN A 53 7.36 9.67 2.59
N GLU A 54 7.72 8.46 3.02
CA GLU A 54 9.12 8.09 3.28
C GLU A 54 9.98 8.22 2.01
N ALA A 55 9.50 7.73 0.86
CA ALA A 55 10.23 7.82 -0.40
C ALA A 55 10.50 9.27 -0.84
N ARG A 56 9.62 10.21 -0.48
CA ARG A 56 9.80 11.64 -0.78
C ARG A 56 10.91 12.30 0.04
N GLU A 57 11.27 11.73 1.18
CA GLU A 57 12.38 12.23 2.00
C GLU A 57 13.75 11.81 1.44
N ILE A 58 13.78 10.85 0.52
CA ILE A 58 15.01 10.36 -0.10
C ILE A 58 15.54 11.41 -1.10
N PRO A 59 16.78 11.92 -0.92
CA PRO A 59 17.37 12.88 -1.85
C PRO A 59 17.42 12.35 -3.28
N GLY A 60 16.90 13.14 -4.23
CA GLY A 60 16.90 12.81 -5.66
C GLY A 60 15.64 12.08 -6.15
N VAL A 61 14.71 11.68 -5.28
CA VAL A 61 13.41 11.14 -5.70
C VAL A 61 12.51 12.28 -6.17
N ALA A 62 12.10 12.23 -7.45
CA ALA A 62 11.24 13.24 -8.07
C ALA A 62 9.75 12.85 -8.14
N GLY A 63 9.43 11.61 -7.79
CA GLY A 63 8.06 11.09 -7.85
C GLY A 63 7.99 9.58 -7.66
N VAL A 64 6.78 9.04 -7.81
CA VAL A 64 6.49 7.61 -7.64
C VAL A 64 5.65 7.10 -8.82
N HIS A 65 5.84 5.83 -9.17
CA HIS A 65 4.95 5.10 -10.07
C HIS A 65 4.05 4.19 -9.25
N ILE A 66 2.74 4.45 -9.23
CA ILE A 66 1.77 3.66 -8.47
C ILE A 66 1.26 2.52 -9.36
N MET A 67 1.61 1.28 -9.01
CA MET A 67 1.07 0.08 -9.67
C MET A 67 -0.15 -0.44 -8.91
N ALA A 68 -1.31 -0.39 -9.55
CA ALA A 68 -2.58 -0.84 -8.98
C ALA A 68 -3.17 -1.99 -9.83
N ILE A 69 -2.53 -3.16 -9.77
CA ILE A 69 -2.90 -4.35 -10.56
C ILE A 69 -4.33 -4.77 -10.18
N GLU A 70 -5.26 -4.68 -11.14
CA GLU A 70 -6.68 -5.02 -10.97
C GLU A 70 -7.36 -4.26 -9.80
N TRP A 71 -6.82 -3.09 -9.44
CA TRP A 71 -7.36 -2.27 -8.34
C TRP A 71 -7.21 -0.77 -8.58
N GLU A 72 -7.55 -0.33 -9.80
CA GLU A 72 -7.37 1.03 -10.28
C GLU A 72 -8.07 2.07 -9.39
N GLU A 73 -9.20 1.72 -8.75
CA GLU A 73 -9.89 2.64 -7.84
C GLU A 73 -9.07 3.01 -6.60
N ALA A 74 -8.02 2.25 -6.26
CA ALA A 74 -7.11 2.57 -5.15
C ALA A 74 -6.16 3.74 -5.47
N VAL A 75 -5.91 4.01 -6.74
CA VAL A 75 -4.93 5.03 -7.16
C VAL A 75 -5.32 6.41 -6.64
N ARG A 76 -6.61 6.76 -6.74
CA ARG A 76 -7.12 8.07 -6.30
C ARG A 76 -6.96 8.31 -4.79
N PRO A 77 -7.46 7.44 -3.89
CA PRO A 77 -7.29 7.64 -2.46
C PRO A 77 -5.82 7.62 -2.02
N ILE A 78 -4.96 6.82 -2.67
CA ILE A 78 -3.51 6.85 -2.41
C ILE A 78 -2.93 8.22 -2.79
N ALA A 79 -3.22 8.71 -4.00
CA ALA A 79 -2.69 9.98 -4.48
C ALA A 79 -3.19 11.18 -3.65
N GLU A 80 -4.45 11.17 -3.23
CA GLU A 80 -5.01 12.19 -2.32
C GLU A 80 -4.37 12.11 -0.93
N GLY A 81 -4.32 10.92 -0.32
CA GLY A 81 -3.74 10.75 1.00
C GLY A 81 -2.24 11.03 1.07
N ALA A 82 -1.52 10.85 -0.04
CA ALA A 82 -0.10 11.18 -0.17
C ALA A 82 0.18 12.64 -0.56
N ASN A 83 -0.86 13.49 -0.64
CA ASN A 83 -0.77 14.88 -1.08
C ASN A 83 -0.06 15.04 -2.44
N LEU A 84 -0.36 14.14 -3.39
CA LEU A 84 0.11 14.22 -4.78
C LEU A 84 -0.89 14.96 -5.69
N LEU A 85 -2.07 15.30 -5.16
CA LEU A 85 -3.10 16.10 -5.82
C LEU A 85 -3.32 17.44 -5.10
N PRO A 86 -3.75 18.51 -5.82
CA PRO A 86 -3.88 18.59 -7.27
C PRO A 86 -2.50 18.60 -7.95
N ARG A 87 -2.47 18.29 -9.26
CA ARG A 87 -1.21 18.41 -10.02
C ARG A 87 -0.68 19.85 -9.95
N PRO A 88 0.65 20.04 -9.89
CA PRO A 88 1.26 21.36 -9.97
C PRO A 88 0.78 22.11 -11.22
N LYS A 89 0.50 23.41 -11.06
CA LYS A 89 0.23 24.30 -12.18
C LYS A 89 1.58 24.78 -12.74
N LEU A 90 1.71 24.77 -14.06
CA LEU A 90 2.84 25.39 -14.76
C LEU A 90 2.78 26.91 -14.61
#